data_AF-A0A7S0A8R9-F1
#
_entry.id   AF-A0A7S0A8R9-F1
#
_cell.length_a   1.000
_cell.length_b   1.000
_cell.length_c   1.000
_cell.angle_alpha   90.00
_cell.angle_beta   90.00
_cell.angle_gamma   90.00
#
_symmetry.space_group_name_H-M   'P 1'
#
loop_
_entity.id
_entity.type
_entity.pdbx_description
1 polymer ?
#
loop_
_entity_poly.entity_id
_entity_poly.type
_entity_poly.pdbx_seq_one_letter_code
_entity_poly.pdbx_strand_id
1 'polypeptide(L)'
;SGIETKSPGFFTRGLKEKTSDKKGFDTDRMILRDEELSYALGKDGATRKKLELASGAILQYVGYVAFIAGSLKERHRCREFVQWLLQQRRGSVTIAEVASRDDVTEVHIPTNCKGWVT
;
A
#
# COMPACT_ATOMS: atom_id res chain seq x y z
N SER A 1 19.89 9.51 3.49
CA SER A 1 18.98 10.53 4.04
C SER A 1 18.38 11.31 2.88
N GLY A 2 17.05 11.32 2.75
CA GLY A 2 16.34 11.99 1.65
C GLY A 2 16.18 13.48 1.90
N ILE A 3 15.97 14.24 0.82
CA ILE A 3 15.76 15.70 0.87
C ILE A 3 14.61 16.10 1.80
N GLU A 4 13.51 15.35 1.85
CA GLU A 4 12.36 15.61 2.73
C GLU A 4 12.69 15.45 4.22
N THR A 5 13.75 14.70 4.57
CA THR A 5 14.24 14.63 5.96
C THR A 5 15.00 15.90 6.36
N LYS A 6 15.69 16.53 5.40
CA LYS A 6 16.54 17.71 5.64
C LYS A 6 15.79 19.03 5.42
N SER A 7 14.83 19.03 4.50
CA SER A 7 13.99 20.16 4.13
C SER A 7 12.57 19.65 3.88
N PRO A 8 11.75 19.50 4.95
CA PRO A 8 10.39 19.01 4.84
C PRO A 8 9.54 19.89 3.90
N GLY A 9 8.81 19.25 2.98
CA GLY A 9 7.95 19.96 2.05
C GLY A 9 8.66 20.50 0.81
N PHE A 10 9.93 20.17 0.56
CA PHE A 10 10.63 20.64 -0.64
C PHE A 10 9.94 20.17 -1.93
N PHE A 11 9.57 18.89 -2.00
CA PHE A 11 8.80 18.29 -3.09
C PHE A 11 7.32 18.07 -2.75
N THR A 12 6.99 18.01 -1.47
CA THR A 12 5.66 17.56 -1.02
C THR A 12 4.71 18.69 -0.61
N ARG A 13 5.20 19.93 -0.50
CA ARG A 13 4.37 21.07 -0.08
C ARG A 13 3.24 21.32 -1.07
N GLY A 14 2.01 21.40 -0.55
CA GLY A 14 0.81 21.67 -1.33
C GLY A 14 0.29 20.48 -2.15
N LEU A 15 0.95 19.32 -2.08
CA LEU A 15 0.40 18.11 -2.68
C LEU A 15 -0.88 17.69 -1.98
N LYS A 16 -1.80 17.15 -2.78
CA LYS A 16 -3.08 16.62 -2.32
C LYS A 16 -3.18 15.15 -2.72
N GLU A 17 -4.06 14.44 -2.01
CA GLU A 17 -4.60 13.15 -2.45
C GLU A 17 -4.93 13.19 -3.94
N LYS A 18 -4.58 12.13 -4.65
CA LYS A 18 -4.89 11.98 -6.07
C LYS A 18 -5.22 10.53 -6.34
N THR A 19 -6.35 10.32 -6.97
CA THR A 19 -6.72 9.07 -7.64
C THR A 19 -7.04 9.40 -9.09
N SER A 20 -6.55 8.60 -10.02
CA SER A 20 -6.82 8.75 -11.46
C SER A 20 -7.49 7.51 -12.03
N ASP A 21 -8.59 7.70 -12.77
CA ASP A 21 -9.30 6.63 -13.49
C ASP A 21 -8.67 6.27 -14.84
N LYS A 22 -7.50 6.84 -15.16
CA LYS A 22 -6.78 6.53 -16.40
C LYS A 22 -6.37 5.06 -16.39
N LYS A 23 -6.89 4.29 -17.37
CA LYS A 23 -6.68 2.83 -17.49
C LYS A 23 -5.20 2.42 -17.59
N GLY A 24 -4.41 3.19 -18.36
CA GLY A 24 -2.98 2.94 -18.56
C GLY A 24 -2.10 3.45 -17.41
N PHE A 25 -0.81 3.61 -17.70
CA PHE A 25 0.15 4.11 -16.73
C PHE A 25 -0.19 5.55 -16.28
N ASP A 26 -0.29 5.73 -14.97
CA ASP A 26 -0.46 7.01 -14.27
C ASP A 26 0.12 6.89 -12.85
N THR A 27 -0.06 7.94 -12.04
CA THR A 27 0.37 8.00 -10.65
C THR A 27 -0.73 8.50 -9.73
N ASP A 28 -1.01 7.76 -8.67
CA ASP A 28 -1.83 8.17 -7.54
C ASP A 28 -0.97 8.65 -6.38
N ARG A 29 -1.60 9.40 -5.48
CA ARG A 29 -0.98 9.91 -4.27
C ARG A 29 -1.86 9.60 -3.08
N MET A 30 -1.23 9.13 -2.01
CA MET A 30 -1.85 8.97 -0.70
C MET A 30 -1.00 9.66 0.35
N ILE A 31 -1.61 10.50 1.17
CA ILE A 31 -0.97 11.24 2.25
C ILE A 31 -1.09 10.38 3.51
N LEU A 32 0.04 10.11 4.14
CA LEU A 32 0.15 9.31 5.34
C LEU A 32 0.45 10.21 6.55
N ARG A 33 0.03 9.78 7.73
CA ARG A 33 0.50 10.34 9.00
C ARG A 33 1.87 9.73 9.33
N ASP A 34 2.65 10.39 10.19
CA ASP A 34 4.02 9.96 10.52
C ASP A 34 4.09 8.51 11.05
N GLU A 35 3.19 8.17 11.98
CA GLU A 35 3.03 6.83 12.52
C GLU A 35 2.59 5.78 11.47
N GLU A 36 1.90 6.19 10.40
CA GLU A 36 1.45 5.32 9.32
C GLU A 36 2.59 5.07 8.33
N LEU A 37 3.35 6.11 8.00
CA LEU A 37 4.51 6.02 7.12
C LEU A 37 5.55 5.05 7.68
N SER A 38 5.90 5.18 8.96
CA SER A 38 6.90 4.32 9.60
C SER A 38 6.48 2.84 9.54
N TYR A 39 5.19 2.57 9.76
CA TYR A 39 4.63 1.21 9.68
C TYR A 39 4.58 0.68 8.24
N ALA A 40 4.16 1.51 7.28
CA ALA A 40 4.03 1.15 5.88
C ALA A 40 5.38 1.01 5.15
N LEU A 41 6.43 1.66 5.66
CA LEU A 41 7.80 1.49 5.18
C LEU A 41 8.36 0.14 5.64
N GLY A 42 8.25 -0.16 6.93
CA GLY A 42 8.86 -1.33 7.56
C GLY A 42 10.39 -1.26 7.62
N LYS A 43 11.00 -2.22 8.33
CA LYS A 43 12.47 -2.31 8.45
C LYS A 43 13.11 -2.41 7.06
N ASP A 44 14.06 -1.53 6.77
CA ASP A 44 14.79 -1.45 5.50
C ASP A 44 13.89 -1.37 4.25
N GLY A 45 12.68 -0.84 4.41
CA GLY A 45 11.69 -0.75 3.32
C GLY A 45 11.09 -2.10 2.91
N ALA A 46 11.21 -3.15 3.74
CA ALA A 46 10.75 -4.49 3.39
C ALA A 46 9.23 -4.56 3.19
N THR A 47 8.45 -3.84 4.02
CA THR A 47 6.99 -3.80 3.88
C THR A 47 6.59 -3.09 2.59
N ARG A 48 7.22 -1.96 2.26
CA ARG A 48 7.04 -1.27 0.98
C ARG A 48 7.27 -2.20 -0.20
N LYS A 49 8.39 -2.94 -0.21
CA LYS A 49 8.73 -3.88 -1.29
C LYS A 49 7.72 -5.02 -1.42
N LYS A 50 7.20 -5.55 -0.31
CA LYS A 50 6.13 -6.57 -0.33
C LYS A 50 4.86 -6.04 -0.97
N LEU A 51 4.47 -4.80 -0.65
CA LEU A 51 3.30 -4.15 -1.24
C LEU A 51 3.48 -3.90 -2.74
N GLU A 52 4.67 -3.45 -3.18
CA GLU A 52 5.01 -3.32 -4.61
C GLU A 52 4.87 -4.65 -5.34
N LEU A 53 5.54 -5.69 -4.83
CA LEU A 53 5.56 -7.01 -5.46
C LEU A 53 4.16 -7.62 -5.53
N ALA A 54 3.38 -7.55 -4.45
CA ALA A 54 2.03 -8.12 -4.43
C ALA A 54 1.06 -7.36 -5.35
N SER A 55 1.19 -6.03 -5.44
CA SER A 55 0.27 -5.22 -6.24
C SER A 55 0.63 -5.15 -7.73
N GLY A 56 1.91 -5.35 -8.07
CA GLY A 56 2.46 -5.05 -9.40
C GLY A 56 2.72 -3.56 -9.64
N ALA A 57 2.42 -2.69 -8.68
CA ALA A 57 2.65 -1.26 -8.78
C ALA A 57 4.05 -0.87 -8.31
N ILE A 58 4.47 0.34 -8.69
CA ILE A 58 5.60 1.05 -8.09
C ILE A 58 5.06 1.85 -6.90
N LEU A 59 5.63 1.68 -5.71
CA LEU A 59 5.25 2.38 -4.48
C LEU A 59 6.47 3.05 -3.85
N GLN A 60 6.52 4.37 -3.92
CA GLN A 60 7.60 5.16 -3.34
C GLN A 60 7.06 6.15 -2.31
N TYR A 61 7.79 6.30 -1.21
CA TYR A 61 7.48 7.31 -0.21
C TYR A 61 8.43 8.49 -0.36
N VAL A 62 7.87 9.69 -0.51
CA VAL A 62 8.60 10.95 -0.52
C VAL A 62 7.99 11.82 0.57
N GLY A 63 8.74 12.05 1.65
CA GLY A 63 8.20 12.64 2.86
C GLY A 63 7.05 11.78 3.38
N TYR A 64 5.90 12.41 3.63
CA TYR A 64 4.67 11.75 4.08
C TYR A 64 3.73 11.35 2.94
N VAL A 65 4.19 11.36 1.69
CA VAL A 65 3.36 11.05 0.53
C VAL A 65 3.80 9.74 -0.10
N ALA A 66 2.86 8.80 -0.20
CA ALA A 66 2.97 7.58 -0.99
C ALA A 66 2.59 7.88 -2.45
N PHE A 67 3.53 7.70 -3.35
CA PHE A 67 3.33 7.75 -4.79
C PHE A 67 3.16 6.33 -5.31
N ILE A 68 2.03 6.08 -5.98
CA ILE A 68 1.67 4.76 -6.50
C ILE A 68 1.57 4.87 -8.01
N ALA A 69 2.47 4.24 -8.75
CA ALA A 69 2.49 4.30 -10.21
C ALA A 69 2.30 2.92 -10.85
N GLY A 70 1.55 2.88 -11.95
CA GLY A 70 1.18 1.64 -12.63
C GLY A 70 -0.09 1.81 -13.45
N SER A 71 -0.59 0.71 -14.00
CA SER A 71 -1.94 0.62 -14.58
C SER A 71 -3.01 0.91 -13.52
N LEU A 72 -4.23 1.17 -13.97
CA LEU A 72 -5.36 1.42 -13.06
C LEU A 72 -5.56 0.29 -12.05
N LYS A 73 -5.48 -0.97 -12.49
CA LYS A 73 -5.65 -2.15 -11.63
C LYS A 73 -4.55 -2.24 -10.57
N GLU A 74 -3.29 -2.08 -10.97
CA GLU A 74 -2.14 -2.13 -10.06
C GLU A 74 -2.21 -1.01 -9.01
N ARG A 75 -2.55 0.22 -9.43
CA ARG A 75 -2.69 1.36 -8.50
C ARG A 75 -3.81 1.17 -7.50
N HIS A 76 -4.98 0.71 -7.95
CA HIS A 76 -6.11 0.40 -7.06
C HIS A 76 -5.72 -0.67 -6.03
N ARG A 77 -5.19 -1.80 -6.51
CA ARG A 77 -4.75 -2.91 -5.67
C ARG A 77 -3.70 -2.48 -4.66
N CYS A 78 -2.67 -1.74 -5.09
CA CYS A 78 -1.64 -1.23 -4.18
C CYS A 78 -2.24 -0.31 -3.12
N ARG A 79 -3.18 0.56 -3.48
CA ARG A 79 -3.84 1.46 -2.53
C ARG A 79 -4.65 0.68 -1.50
N GLU A 80 -5.42 -0.32 -1.93
CA GLU A 80 -6.14 -1.23 -1.02
C GLU A 80 -5.19 -1.95 -0.07
N PHE A 81 -4.08 -2.47 -0.56
CA PHE A 81 -3.11 -3.21 0.25
C PHE A 81 -2.47 -2.32 1.32
N VAL A 82 -2.13 -1.06 0.98
CA VAL A 82 -1.65 -0.11 1.98
C VAL A 82 -2.75 0.19 3.01
N GLN A 83 -4.01 0.35 2.59
CA GLN A 83 -5.12 0.56 3.51
C GLN A 83 -5.33 -0.62 4.48
N TRP A 84 -5.32 -1.86 3.98
CA TRP A 84 -5.43 -3.05 4.83
C TRP A 84 -4.26 -3.18 5.79
N LEU A 85 -3.04 -2.89 5.34
CA LEU A 85 -1.88 -2.84 6.22
C LEU A 85 -2.10 -1.84 7.37
N LEU A 86 -2.53 -0.62 7.07
CA LEU A 86 -2.80 0.40 8.09
C LEU A 86 -3.96 0.01 9.02
N GLN A 87 -4.98 -0.68 8.51
CA GLN A 87 -6.08 -1.23 9.32
C GLN A 87 -5.61 -2.35 10.24
N GLN A 88 -4.70 -3.22 9.79
CA GLN A 88 -4.13 -4.31 10.57
C GLN A 88 -3.45 -3.82 11.86
N ARG A 89 -2.91 -2.59 11.82
CA ARG A 89 -2.36 -1.92 13.00
C ARG A 89 -3.40 -1.65 14.10
N ARG A 90 -4.69 -1.55 13.74
CA ARG A 90 -5.81 -1.25 14.64
C ARG A 90 -6.60 -2.50 15.05
N GLY A 91 -6.42 -3.62 14.36
CA GLY A 91 -7.12 -4.88 14.64
C GLY A 91 -7.15 -5.81 13.44
N SER A 92 -7.89 -6.91 13.56
CA SER A 92 -8.06 -7.87 12.46
C SER A 92 -8.74 -7.24 11.25
N VAL A 93 -8.21 -7.52 10.05
CA VAL A 93 -8.80 -7.09 8.77
C VAL A 93 -9.55 -8.27 8.15
N THR A 94 -10.77 -8.02 7.70
CA THR A 94 -11.54 -8.98 6.90
C THR A 94 -11.73 -8.39 5.51
N ILE A 95 -11.27 -9.10 4.49
CA ILE A 95 -11.40 -8.68 3.10
C ILE A 95 -12.78 -9.15 2.62
N ALA A 96 -13.63 -8.22 2.21
CA ALA A 96 -14.93 -8.53 1.63
C ALA A 96 -14.79 -8.93 0.15
N GLU A 97 -15.81 -9.62 -0.38
CA GLU A 97 -15.95 -9.90 -1.82
C GLU A 97 -14.76 -10.64 -2.46
N VAL A 98 -14.10 -11.53 -1.71
CA VAL A 98 -12.94 -12.31 -2.20
C VAL A 98 -13.23 -13.04 -3.53
N ALA A 99 -14.47 -13.52 -3.71
CA ALA A 99 -14.89 -14.23 -4.92
C ALA A 99 -14.86 -13.39 -6.21
N SER A 100 -14.87 -12.06 -6.13
CA SER A 100 -14.82 -11.18 -7.32
C SER A 100 -13.39 -10.73 -7.66
N ARG A 101 -12.41 -11.09 -6.84
CA ARG A 101 -11.02 -10.64 -6.96
C ARG A 101 -10.20 -11.57 -7.83
N ASP A 102 -9.33 -10.98 -8.67
CA ASP A 102 -8.41 -11.70 -9.56
C ASP A 102 -6.99 -11.88 -8.97
N ASP A 103 -6.77 -11.42 -7.74
CA ASP A 103 -5.48 -11.37 -7.05
C ASP A 103 -5.39 -12.26 -5.81
N VAL A 104 -6.30 -13.23 -5.69
CA VAL A 104 -6.42 -14.13 -4.55
C VAL A 104 -6.59 -15.57 -5.01
N THR A 105 -6.26 -16.52 -4.12
CA THR A 105 -6.56 -17.94 -4.31
C THR A 105 -7.13 -18.47 -3.00
N GLU A 106 -8.36 -18.99 -3.03
CA GLU A 106 -9.00 -19.57 -1.87
C GLU A 106 -8.56 -21.03 -1.69
N VAL A 107 -8.11 -21.36 -0.47
CA VAL A 107 -7.65 -22.70 -0.12
C VAL A 107 -8.40 -23.17 1.12
N HIS A 108 -9.04 -24.34 1.03
CA HIS A 108 -9.67 -24.97 2.18
C HIS A 108 -8.62 -25.64 3.06
N ILE A 109 -8.60 -25.26 4.34
CA ILE A 109 -7.70 -25.84 5.34
C ILE A 109 -8.50 -26.40 6.52
N PRO A 110 -8.03 -27.48 7.17
CA PRO A 110 -8.59 -27.93 8.44
C PRO A 110 -8.55 -26.83 9.51
N THR A 111 -9.61 -26.73 10.32
CA THR A 111 -9.75 -25.66 11.33
C THR A 111 -8.60 -25.64 12.34
N ASN A 112 -8.06 -26.81 12.69
CA ASN A 112 -6.92 -26.96 13.59
C ASN A 112 -5.58 -26.48 13.01
N CYS A 113 -5.51 -26.19 11.70
CA CYS A 113 -4.31 -25.72 11.02
C CYS A 113 -4.26 -24.21 10.79
N LYS A 114 -5.33 -23.46 11.08
CA LYS A 114 -5.43 -22.02 10.76
C LYS A 114 -4.29 -21.18 11.34
N GLY A 115 -3.82 -21.48 12.55
CA GLY A 115 -2.72 -20.73 13.19
C GLY A 115 -1.33 -20.96 12.59
N TRP A 116 -1.19 -21.95 11.70
CA TRP A 116 0.09 -22.33 11.10
C TRP A 116 0.29 -21.76 9.69
N VAL A 117 -0.73 -21.09 9.15
CA VAL A 117 -0.70 -20.45 7.83
C VAL A 117 -0.39 -18.97 8.05
N THR A 118 0.81 -18.54 7.69
CA THR A 118 1.31 -17.17 7.84
C THR A 118 1.88 -16.63 6.54
#